data_AF-A0A929YS31-F1
#
_entry.id   AF-A0A929YS31-F1
#
_cell.length_a   1.000
_cell.length_b   1.000
_cell.length_c   1.000
_cell.angle_alpha   90.00
_cell.angle_beta   90.00
_cell.angle_gamma   90.00
#
_symmetry.space_group_name_H-M   'P 1'
#
loop_
_entity.id
_entity.type
_entity.pdbx_description
1 polymer ?
#
loop_
_entity_poly.entity_id
_entity_poly.type
_entity_poly.pdbx_seq_one_letter_code
_entity_poly.pdbx_strand_id
1 'polypeptide(L)'
;MKIQALRHYSGIGGQAVLEGVMMRNKDQYAVSVRRENGEIATDVGEFHGLLYGSVFRQIPFLRGIFVFLDSLSLGYRSLNYASSIFTDEETHAQPSPHKASAEKTETDKNTKSKAHETLFGVATFVLSLAIA
;
A
#
# COMPACT_ATOMS: atom_id res chain seq x y z
N MET A 1 7.40 -40.54 18.92
CA MET A 1 6.38 -39.54 18.57
C MET A 1 7.06 -38.35 17.90
N LYS A 2 6.76 -38.05 16.63
CA LYS A 2 7.21 -36.82 15.97
C LYS A 2 6.11 -35.77 16.13
N ILE A 3 6.32 -34.79 17.01
CA ILE A 3 5.45 -33.62 17.10
C ILE A 3 5.86 -32.72 15.92
N GLN A 4 5.14 -32.81 14.81
CA GLN A 4 5.31 -31.86 13.72
C GLN A 4 4.48 -30.61 14.07
N ALA A 5 5.16 -29.54 14.46
CA ALA A 5 4.54 -28.23 14.59
C ALA A 5 4.12 -27.74 13.19
N LEU A 6 2.84 -27.86 12.86
CA LEU A 6 2.26 -27.26 11.66
C LEU A 6 2.28 -25.74 11.82
N ARG A 7 3.29 -25.07 11.24
CA ARG A 7 3.32 -23.60 11.13
C ARG A 7 2.28 -23.18 10.08
N HIS A 8 1.08 -22.83 10.52
CA HIS A 8 0.07 -22.21 9.66
C HIS A 8 0.30 -20.69 9.63
N TYR A 9 0.62 -20.14 8.46
CA TYR A 9 0.81 -18.71 8.28
C TYR A 9 -0.56 -18.01 8.20
N SER A 10 -0.84 -17.10 9.12
CA SER A 10 -2.11 -16.40 9.20
C SER A 10 -2.28 -15.30 8.13
N GLY A 11 -1.21 -14.87 7.47
CA GLY A 11 -1.27 -13.77 6.51
C GLY A 11 -1.49 -12.38 7.14
N ILE A 12 -1.39 -12.30 8.47
CA ILE A 12 -1.58 -11.05 9.21
C ILE A 12 -0.25 -10.31 9.30
N GLY A 13 -0.28 -9.03 8.96
CA GLY A 13 0.83 -8.11 9.13
C GLY A 13 0.35 -6.81 9.77
N GLY A 14 1.26 -5.88 9.99
CA GLY A 14 0.91 -4.62 10.61
C GLY A 14 2.01 -3.57 10.50
N GLN A 15 1.68 -2.37 10.95
CA GLN A 15 2.58 -1.24 11.07
C GLN A 15 2.42 -0.59 12.45
N ALA A 16 3.49 -0.04 12.99
CA ALA A 16 3.38 0.85 14.15
C ALA A 16 2.79 2.20 13.73
N VAL A 17 1.93 2.75 14.58
CA VAL A 17 1.34 4.10 14.43
C VAL A 17 1.56 4.88 15.71
N LEU A 18 1.30 6.19 15.70
CA LEU A 18 1.49 7.02 16.89
C LEU A 18 0.59 6.54 18.02
N GLU A 19 1.19 6.26 19.18
CA GLU A 19 0.51 5.74 20.38
C GLU A 19 -0.37 4.50 20.14
N GLY A 20 -0.04 3.71 19.10
CA GLY A 20 -0.93 2.64 18.66
C GLY A 20 -0.31 1.61 17.73
N VAL A 21 -1.16 0.70 17.26
CA VAL A 21 -0.80 -0.34 16.30
C VAL A 21 -1.85 -0.45 15.19
N MET A 22 -1.38 -0.67 13.96
CA MET A 22 -2.20 -1.05 12.83
C MET A 22 -1.95 -2.51 12.47
N MET A 23 -3.02 -3.30 12.38
CA MET A 23 -2.99 -4.68 11.89
C MET A 23 -3.82 -4.79 10.62
N ARG A 24 -3.38 -5.64 9.69
CA ARG A 24 -4.04 -5.88 8.40
C ARG A 24 -4.05 -7.36 8.06
N ASN A 25 -5.17 -7.83 7.53
CA ASN A 25 -5.30 -9.11 6.86
C ASN A 25 -6.03 -8.93 5.54
N LYS A 26 -5.36 -9.22 4.41
CA LYS A 26 -5.90 -9.04 3.05
C LYS A 26 -6.48 -7.63 2.85
N ASP A 27 -7.80 -7.52 2.79
CA ASP A 27 -8.53 -6.29 2.51
C ASP A 27 -9.08 -5.63 3.79
N GLN A 28 -8.88 -6.23 4.96
CA GLN A 28 -9.32 -5.69 6.25
C GLN A 28 -8.15 -5.15 7.05
N TYR A 29 -8.35 -4.02 7.72
CA TYR A 29 -7.39 -3.44 8.64
C TYR A 29 -8.08 -2.90 9.90
N ALA A 30 -7.31 -2.83 10.98
CA ALA A 30 -7.73 -2.22 12.24
C ALA A 30 -6.58 -1.35 12.76
N VAL A 31 -6.90 -0.16 13.26
CA VAL A 31 -5.95 0.77 13.87
C VAL A 31 -6.44 1.06 15.28
N SER A 32 -5.64 0.71 16.29
CA SER A 32 -5.92 0.99 17.69
C SER A 32 -4.91 1.99 18.23
N VAL A 33 -5.39 3.11 18.78
CA VAL A 33 -4.57 4.20 19.31
C VAL A 33 -5.00 4.51 20.74
N ARG A 34 -4.01 4.73 21.61
CA ARG A 34 -4.23 5.15 23.00
C ARG A 34 -4.40 6.67 23.06
N ARG A 35 -5.50 7.11 23.67
CA ARG A 35 -5.79 8.51 24.01
C ARG A 35 -5.02 8.95 25.25
N GLU A 36 -4.92 10.26 25.48
CA GLU A 36 -4.30 10.81 26.69
C GLU A 36 -5.04 10.41 27.98
N ASN A 37 -6.36 10.23 27.90
CA ASN A 37 -7.20 9.74 29.01
C ASN A 37 -7.02 8.23 29.30
N GLY A 38 -6.17 7.54 28.54
CA GLY A 38 -5.89 6.10 28.67
C GLY A 38 -6.89 5.19 27.96
N GLU A 39 -7.93 5.72 27.32
CA GLU A 39 -8.86 4.93 26.50
C GLU A 39 -8.23 4.52 25.16
N ILE A 40 -8.69 3.39 24.61
CA ILE A 40 -8.22 2.88 23.33
C ILE A 40 -9.29 3.14 22.27
N ALA A 41 -8.99 4.01 21.31
CA ALA A 41 -9.83 4.21 20.14
C ALA A 41 -9.41 3.23 19.04
N THR A 42 -10.36 2.43 18.54
CA THR A 42 -10.10 1.47 17.46
C THR A 42 -10.97 1.80 16.25
N ASP A 43 -10.32 2.01 15.10
CA ASP A 43 -10.97 2.12 13.80
C ASP A 43 -10.78 0.81 13.03
N VAL A 44 -11.85 0.30 12.42
CA VAL A 44 -11.83 -0.92 11.60
C VAL A 44 -12.37 -0.58 10.23
N GLY A 45 -11.60 -0.89 9.20
CA GLY A 45 -11.95 -0.54 7.83
C GLY A 45 -11.56 -1.60 6.82
N GLU A 46 -12.08 -1.42 5.61
CA GLU A 46 -11.69 -2.20 4.44
C GLU A 46 -10.85 -1.35 3.48
N PHE A 47 -9.73 -1.90 3.03
CA PHE A 47 -8.83 -1.30 2.07
C PHE A 47 -8.69 -2.21 0.85
N HIS A 48 -9.35 -1.80 -0.23
CA HIS A 48 -9.20 -2.42 -1.55
C HIS A 48 -7.99 -1.79 -2.25
N GLY A 49 -6.91 -2.55 -2.39
CA GLY A 49 -5.68 -2.08 -3.05
C GLY A 49 -5.82 -1.91 -4.56
N LEU A 50 -4.88 -1.16 -5.16
CA LEU A 50 -4.88 -0.82 -6.59
C LEU A 50 -4.77 -2.04 -7.52
N LEU A 51 -4.31 -3.18 -7.00
CA LEU A 51 -4.17 -4.43 -7.74
C LEU A 51 -5.27 -5.46 -7.49
N TYR A 52 -6.39 -5.08 -6.86
CA TYR A 52 -7.48 -6.01 -6.62
C TYR A 52 -8.01 -6.58 -7.95
N GLY A 53 -7.82 -7.89 -8.17
CA GLY A 53 -8.31 -8.60 -9.35
C GLY A 53 -7.49 -8.46 -10.65
N SER A 54 -6.33 -7.81 -10.65
CA SER A 54 -5.59 -7.55 -11.90
C SER A 54 -4.50 -8.60 -12.21
N VAL A 55 -4.36 -8.93 -13.51
CA VAL A 55 -3.37 -9.88 -14.06
C VAL A 55 -1.92 -9.39 -13.85
N PHE A 56 -1.74 -8.08 -13.61
CA PHE A 56 -0.45 -7.43 -13.36
C PHE A 56 0.25 -7.85 -12.07
N ARG A 57 -0.43 -8.61 -11.19
CA ARG A 57 0.16 -9.17 -9.95
C ARG A 57 1.17 -10.29 -10.18
N GLN A 58 1.30 -10.78 -11.42
CA GLN A 58 2.24 -11.85 -11.79
C GLN A 58 3.67 -11.34 -12.07
N ILE A 59 3.85 -10.04 -12.35
CA ILE A 59 5.17 -9.46 -12.64
C ILE A 59 5.84 -9.04 -11.32
N PRO A 60 7.03 -9.58 -10.94
CA PRO A 60 7.59 -9.44 -9.59
C PRO A 60 7.92 -7.99 -9.20
N PHE A 61 8.53 -7.20 -10.09
CA PHE A 61 8.88 -5.81 -9.80
C PHE A 61 7.63 -4.92 -9.68
N LEU A 62 6.72 -5.05 -10.64
CA LEU A 62 5.51 -4.27 -10.70
C LEU A 62 4.57 -4.61 -9.53
N ARG A 63 4.49 -5.90 -9.16
CA ARG A 63 3.81 -6.36 -7.94
C ARG A 63 4.35 -5.66 -6.69
N GLY A 64 5.67 -5.54 -6.56
CA GLY A 64 6.31 -4.89 -5.41
C GLY A 64 5.93 -3.42 -5.28
N ILE A 65 6.02 -2.65 -6.36
CA ILE A 65 5.69 -1.21 -6.37
C ILE A 65 4.24 -0.98 -5.95
N PHE A 66 3.29 -1.71 -6.53
CA PHE A 66 1.89 -1.51 -6.19
C PHE A 66 1.55 -1.94 -4.77
N VAL A 67 2.13 -3.06 -4.28
CA VAL A 67 1.99 -3.46 -2.87
C VAL A 67 2.56 -2.40 -1.94
N PHE A 68 3.69 -1.81 -2.31
CA PHE A 68 4.31 -0.73 -1.55
C PHE A 68 3.41 0.51 -1.52
N LEU A 69 2.89 0.96 -2.67
CA LEU A 69 1.98 2.11 -2.75
C LEU A 69 0.69 1.87 -1.95
N ASP A 70 0.11 0.67 -2.05
CA ASP A 70 -1.03 0.25 -1.23
C ASP A 70 -0.72 0.35 0.27
N SER A 71 0.45 -0.16 0.69
CA SER A 71 0.88 -0.10 2.09
C SER A 71 1.17 1.33 2.57
N LEU A 72 1.74 2.16 1.69
CA LEU A 72 2.06 3.56 1.98
C LEU A 72 0.77 4.37 2.16
N SER A 73 -0.21 4.21 1.25
CA SER A 73 -1.50 4.88 1.35
C SER A 73 -2.24 4.49 2.64
N LEU A 74 -2.23 3.20 3.00
CA LEU A 74 -2.84 2.72 4.22
C LEU A 74 -2.09 3.22 5.48
N GLY A 75 -0.75 3.22 5.45
CA GLY A 75 0.07 3.77 6.54
C GLY A 75 -0.19 5.25 6.75
N TYR A 76 -0.33 6.02 5.66
CA TYR A 76 -0.67 7.44 5.72
C TYR A 76 -2.05 7.68 6.35
N ARG A 77 -3.07 6.90 5.98
CA ARG A 77 -4.40 6.96 6.61
C ARG A 77 -4.34 6.66 8.10
N SER A 78 -3.57 5.65 8.48
CA SER A 78 -3.43 5.23 9.88
C SER A 78 -2.73 6.29 10.72
N LEU A 79 -1.70 6.96 10.16
CA LEU A 79 -1.05 8.10 10.77
C LEU A 79 -2.01 9.28 10.95
N ASN A 80 -2.80 9.58 9.92
CA ASN A 80 -3.77 10.67 9.97
C ASN A 80 -4.86 10.41 11.03
N TYR A 81 -5.34 9.17 11.15
CA TYR A 81 -6.27 8.77 12.21
C TYR A 81 -5.64 8.90 13.60
N ALA A 82 -4.41 8.40 13.79
CA ALA A 82 -3.73 8.56 15.08
C ALA A 82 -3.52 10.03 15.46
N SER A 83 -3.22 10.88 14.48
CA SER A 83 -3.08 12.32 14.67
C SER A 83 -4.42 13.01 14.98
N SER A 84 -5.54 12.59 14.37
CA SER A 84 -6.84 13.19 14.67
C SER A 84 -7.24 12.89 16.11
N ILE A 85 -7.05 11.67 16.59
CA ILE A 85 -7.35 11.28 17.98
C ILE A 85 -6.52 12.08 19.00
N PHE A 86 -5.32 12.52 18.64
CA PHE A 86 -4.49 13.40 19.47
C PHE A 86 -4.97 14.86 19.46
N THR A 87 -5.66 15.30 18.39
CA THR A 87 -6.15 16.68 18.22
C THR A 87 -7.63 16.83 18.62
N ASP A 88 -8.40 15.73 18.65
CA ASP A 88 -9.85 15.66 18.88
C ASP A 88 -10.29 15.94 20.34
N GLU A 89 -9.48 16.65 21.15
CA GLU A 89 -10.08 17.46 22.24
C GLU A 89 -10.97 18.59 21.66
N GLU A 90 -10.87 18.92 20.36
CA GLU A 90 -11.83 19.79 19.68
C GLU A 90 -12.37 19.21 18.35
N THR A 91 -13.52 18.52 18.44
CA THR A 91 -14.55 18.33 17.38
C THR A 91 -14.29 17.32 16.24
N HIS A 92 -15.00 16.19 16.36
CA HIS A 92 -15.44 15.23 15.31
C HIS A 92 -14.99 15.46 13.85
N ALA A 93 -14.15 14.55 13.33
CA ALA A 93 -14.00 14.32 11.89
C ALA A 93 -14.17 12.83 11.52
N GLN A 94 -15.32 12.49 10.95
CA GLN A 94 -15.57 11.22 10.24
C GLN A 94 -14.81 11.21 8.89
N PRO A 95 -13.94 10.25 8.57
CA PRO A 95 -13.37 10.17 7.23
C PRO A 95 -14.29 9.35 6.32
N SER A 96 -15.03 10.04 5.47
CA SER A 96 -15.73 9.42 4.34
C SER A 96 -14.71 9.00 3.27
N PRO A 97 -14.84 7.82 2.64
CA PRO A 97 -13.92 7.37 1.61
C PRO A 97 -14.19 8.15 0.31
N HIS A 98 -13.37 9.16 0.03
CA HIS A 98 -13.37 9.80 -1.28
C HIS A 98 -12.73 8.86 -2.32
N LYS A 99 -13.62 8.08 -2.93
CA LYS A 99 -13.68 7.66 -4.34
C LYS A 99 -12.45 8.01 -5.18
N ALA A 100 -11.69 6.98 -5.52
CA ALA A 100 -10.93 6.95 -6.76
C ALA A 100 -11.92 6.88 -7.92
N SER A 101 -11.91 7.87 -8.80
CA SER A 101 -12.56 7.81 -10.12
C SER A 101 -11.78 8.69 -11.09
N ALA A 102 -11.59 8.14 -12.30
CA ALA A 102 -10.98 8.67 -13.53
C ALA A 102 -11.16 10.19 -13.75
N GLU A 103 -10.28 10.92 -14.42
CA GLU A 103 -9.81 10.80 -15.82
C GLU A 103 -8.91 12.04 -16.03
N LYS A 104 -7.76 12.01 -16.72
CA LYS A 104 -7.71 12.34 -18.15
C LYS A 104 -6.40 11.91 -18.80
N THR A 105 -6.59 11.12 -19.84
CA THR A 105 -5.78 11.06 -21.05
C THR A 105 -5.53 12.46 -21.60
N GLU A 106 -4.27 12.86 -21.74
CA GLU A 106 -3.86 13.79 -22.79
C GLU A 106 -2.71 13.15 -23.59
N THR A 107 -3.03 12.89 -24.85
CA THR A 107 -2.13 12.52 -25.93
C THR A 107 -1.20 13.69 -26.20
N ASP A 108 0.13 13.49 -26.08
CA ASP A 108 1.09 14.43 -26.67
C ASP A 108 2.17 13.72 -27.50
N LYS A 109 2.51 14.37 -28.61
CA LYS A 109 2.83 13.80 -29.91
C LYS A 109 4.33 13.53 -30.09
N ASN A 110 5.00 12.92 -29.11
CA ASN A 110 6.47 12.77 -29.13
C ASN A 110 6.97 11.31 -28.91
N THR A 111 6.25 10.34 -29.46
CA THR A 111 6.47 8.90 -29.18
C THR A 111 7.49 8.21 -30.09
N LYS A 112 7.87 8.77 -31.25
CA LYS A 112 8.79 8.11 -32.19
C LYS A 112 10.28 8.26 -31.86
N SER A 113 10.69 9.39 -31.26
CA SER A 113 12.10 9.64 -30.93
C SER A 113 12.54 8.93 -29.64
N LYS A 114 11.71 9.01 -28.60
CA LYS A 114 12.00 8.41 -27.29
C LYS A 114 11.95 6.89 -27.29
N ALA A 115 11.10 6.28 -28.12
CA ALA A 115 11.03 4.83 -28.26
C ALA A 115 12.31 4.23 -28.87
N HIS A 116 12.97 4.94 -29.80
CA HIS A 116 14.24 4.47 -30.35
C HIS A 116 15.35 4.58 -29.29
N GLU A 117 15.38 5.65 -28.51
CA GLU A 117 16.35 5.87 -27.44
C GLU A 117 16.21 4.82 -26.31
N THR A 118 14.97 4.54 -25.88
CA THR A 118 14.71 3.51 -24.85
C THR A 118 14.95 2.09 -25.37
N LEU A 119 14.61 1.78 -26.63
CA LEU A 119 14.88 0.49 -27.24
C LEU A 119 16.38 0.24 -27.40
N PHE A 120 17.13 1.24 -27.84
CA PHE A 120 18.59 1.14 -27.97
C PHE A 120 19.25 0.95 -26.61
N GLY A 121 18.81 1.68 -25.58
CA GLY A 121 19.33 1.54 -24.21
C GLY A 121 19.04 0.16 -23.59
N VAL A 122 17.85 -0.40 -23.84
CA VAL A 122 17.52 -1.76 -23.37
C VAL A 122 18.32 -2.82 -24.15
N ALA A 123 18.49 -2.64 -25.46
CA ALA A 123 19.25 -3.57 -26.30
C ALA A 123 20.74 -3.60 -25.95
N THR A 124 21.36 -2.45 -25.70
CA THR A 124 22.79 -2.38 -25.30
C THR A 124 23.01 -2.98 -23.91
N PHE A 125 22.09 -2.78 -22.97
CA PHE A 125 22.18 -3.37 -21.64
C PHE A 125 22.13 -4.90 -21.68
N VAL A 126 21.19 -5.48 -22.44
CA VAL A 126 21.08 -6.94 -22.61
C VAL A 126 22.31 -7.52 -23.30
N LEU A 127 22.83 -6.84 -24.32
CA LEU A 127 24.06 -7.27 -24.99
C LEU A 127 25.27 -7.24 -24.06
N SER A 128 25.35 -6.24 -23.17
CA SER A 128 26.45 -6.15 -22.20
C SER A 128 26.43 -7.27 -21.16
N LEU A 129 25.25 -7.71 -20.71
CA LEU A 129 25.11 -8.87 -19.82
C LEU A 129 25.43 -10.20 -20.50
N ALA A 130 25.25 -10.30 -21.81
CA ALA A 130 25.53 -11.53 -22.55
C ALA A 130 27.02 -11.72 -22.88
N ILE A 131 27.81 -10.64 -22.81
CA ILE A 131 29.26 -10.64 -23.09
C ILE A 131 30.08 -10.79 -21.78
N ALA A 132 29.49 -10.51 -20.62
CA ALA A 132 30.08 -10.73 -19.29
C ALA A 132 29.93 -12.19 -18.84
#